data_AF-A0AAC8WL54-F1
#
_entry.id   AF-A0AAC8WL54-F1
#
_cell.length_a   1.000
_cell.length_b   1.000
_cell.length_c   1.000
_cell.angle_alpha   90.00
_cell.angle_beta   90.00
_cell.angle_gamma   90.00
#
_symmetry.space_group_name_H-M   'P 1'
#
loop_
_entity.id
_entity.type
_entity.pdbx_description
1 polymer ?
#
loop_
_entity_poly.entity_id
_entity_poly.type
_entity_poly.pdbx_seq_one_letter_code
_entity_poly.pdbx_strand_id
1 'polypeptide(L)'
;MKGYLKRDDDFEERRKKLANLSDEELKNRFWQLAEQVVEPLLKMAKENTTPSIERSVLLRMGFSTLEVRPLVDGAIERNLIGKGVGHIVYRVAKEKGISIREAGEKLIAGDYWDLALEIFKGGR
;
A
#
# COMPACT_ATOMS: atom_id res chain seq x y z
N MET A 1 -8.41 -23.73 -38.30
CA MET A 1 -7.80 -22.41 -38.03
C MET A 1 -8.85 -21.55 -37.34
N LYS A 2 -8.63 -21.09 -36.10
CA LYS A 2 -9.52 -20.10 -35.49
C LYS A 2 -9.25 -18.76 -36.17
N GLY A 3 -10.20 -18.29 -36.98
CA GLY A 3 -10.13 -16.96 -37.58
C GLY A 3 -10.08 -15.90 -36.50
N TYR A 4 -9.14 -14.97 -36.59
CA TYR A 4 -9.04 -13.85 -35.66
C TYR A 4 -10.17 -12.87 -35.97
N LEU A 5 -11.04 -12.60 -34.99
CA LEU A 5 -12.11 -11.62 -35.13
C LEU A 5 -11.47 -10.22 -35.12
N LYS A 6 -11.26 -9.63 -36.29
CA LYS A 6 -10.76 -8.27 -36.42
C LYS A 6 -11.91 -7.32 -36.06
N ARG A 7 -11.70 -6.42 -35.09
CA ARG A 7 -12.65 -5.35 -34.81
C ARG A 7 -12.74 -4.45 -36.03
N ASP A 8 -13.96 -4.16 -36.46
CA ASP A 8 -14.19 -3.17 -37.52
C ASP A 8 -13.66 -1.79 -37.08
N ASP A 9 -13.14 -1.05 -38.04
CA ASP A 9 -12.62 0.30 -37.81
C ASP A 9 -13.76 1.32 -37.81
N ASP A 10 -13.97 1.96 -36.66
CA ASP A 10 -15.01 2.94 -36.41
C ASP A 10 -14.43 4.32 -36.01
N PHE A 11 -13.15 4.56 -36.30
CA PHE A 11 -12.43 5.77 -35.88
C PHE A 11 -13.13 7.07 -36.31
N GLU A 12 -13.50 7.19 -37.58
CA GLU A 12 -14.16 8.41 -38.12
C GLU A 12 -15.49 8.71 -37.43
N GLU A 13 -16.22 7.70 -36.97
CA GLU A 13 -17.45 7.90 -36.20
C GLU A 13 -17.14 8.36 -34.77
N ARG A 14 -16.21 7.68 -34.10
CA ARG A 14 -15.91 7.92 -32.67
C ARG A 14 -15.22 9.26 -32.40
N ARG A 15 -14.47 9.79 -33.38
CA ARG A 15 -13.77 11.07 -33.25
C ARG A 15 -14.65 12.30 -33.44
N LYS A 16 -15.86 12.16 -34.00
CA LYS A 16 -16.77 13.30 -34.26
C LYS A 16 -16.99 14.19 -33.03
N LYS A 17 -17.08 13.59 -31.84
CA LYS A 17 -17.23 14.29 -30.55
C LYS A 17 -16.03 15.16 -30.14
N LEU A 18 -14.90 15.03 -30.82
CA LEU A 18 -13.67 15.77 -30.56
C LEU A 18 -13.34 16.76 -31.68
N ALA A 19 -14.11 16.76 -32.79
CA ALA A 19 -13.75 17.48 -34.02
C ALA A 19 -13.66 19.01 -33.86
N ASN A 20 -14.35 19.56 -32.86
CA ASN A 20 -14.39 21.00 -32.60
C ASN A 20 -13.40 21.45 -31.52
N LEU A 21 -12.59 20.54 -30.97
CA LEU A 21 -11.56 20.90 -29.98
C LEU A 21 -10.31 21.40 -30.71
N SER A 22 -9.73 22.49 -30.21
CA SER A 22 -8.35 22.86 -30.54
C SER A 22 -7.36 21.81 -30.02
N ASP A 23 -6.14 21.82 -30.55
CA ASP A 23 -5.07 20.92 -30.08
C ASP A 23 -4.81 21.07 -28.57
N GLU A 24 -4.88 22.29 -28.06
CA GLU A 24 -4.70 22.57 -26.63
C GLU A 24 -5.85 21.98 -25.79
N GLU A 25 -7.10 22.20 -26.19
CA GLU A 25 -8.25 21.61 -25.51
C GLU A 25 -8.23 20.08 -25.57
N LEU A 26 -7.84 19.50 -26.70
CA LEU A 26 -7.71 18.06 -26.87
C LEU A 26 -6.63 17.48 -25.94
N LYS A 27 -5.47 18.15 -25.84
CA LYS A 27 -4.39 17.78 -24.94
C LYS A 27 -4.81 17.90 -23.47
N ASN A 28 -5.47 18.99 -23.10
CA ASN A 28 -5.96 19.20 -21.74
C ASN A 28 -6.98 18.13 -21.36
N ARG A 29 -7.92 17.82 -22.26
CA ARG A 29 -8.91 16.75 -22.08
C ARG A 29 -8.24 15.38 -21.90
N PHE A 30 -7.19 15.08 -22.65
CA PHE A 30 -6.40 13.85 -22.47
C PHE A 30 -5.84 13.75 -21.06
N TRP A 31 -5.16 14.79 -20.56
CA TRP A 31 -4.55 14.77 -19.24
C TRP A 31 -5.57 14.75 -18.10
N GLN A 32 -6.68 15.48 -18.23
CA GLN A 32 -7.79 15.42 -17.27
C GLN A 32 -8.35 14.00 -17.14
N LEU A 33 -8.55 13.30 -18.27
CA LEU A 33 -9.02 11.92 -18.24
C LEU A 33 -7.96 10.97 -17.67
N ALA A 34 -6.68 11.17 -18.00
CA ALA A 34 -5.60 10.37 -17.44
C ALA A 34 -5.52 10.53 -15.90
N GLU A 35 -5.68 11.76 -15.40
CA GLU A 35 -5.74 12.05 -13.97
C GLU A 35 -6.94 11.35 -13.30
N GLN A 36 -8.13 11.45 -13.89
CA GLN A 36 -9.33 10.75 -13.38
C GLN A 36 -9.15 9.22 -13.34
N VAL A 37 -8.41 8.65 -14.29
CA VAL A 37 -8.12 7.21 -14.31
C VAL A 37 -7.19 6.81 -13.16
N VAL A 38 -6.19 7.64 -12.81
CA VAL A 38 -5.21 7.30 -11.76
C VAL A 38 -5.65 7.70 -10.36
N GLU A 39 -6.59 8.64 -10.21
CA GLU A 39 -7.05 9.14 -8.91
C GLU A 39 -7.55 8.02 -7.96
N PRO A 40 -8.38 7.04 -8.39
CA PRO A 40 -8.78 5.93 -7.54
C PRO A 40 -7.60 5.05 -7.10
N LEU A 41 -6.57 4.91 -7.95
CA LEU A 41 -5.37 4.14 -7.64
C LEU A 41 -4.55 4.83 -6.54
N LEU A 42 -4.40 6.16 -6.64
CA LEU A 42 -3.73 6.97 -5.63
C LEU A 42 -4.48 6.95 -4.30
N LYS A 43 -5.81 7.04 -4.32
CA LYS A 43 -6.65 6.89 -3.12
C LYS A 43 -6.42 5.53 -2.45
N MET A 44 -6.45 4.45 -3.22
CA MET A 44 -6.18 3.11 -2.70
C MET A 44 -4.78 3.02 -2.06
N ALA A 45 -3.77 3.62 -2.68
CA ALA A 45 -2.40 3.63 -2.15
C ALA A 45 -2.26 4.45 -0.86
N LYS A 46 -3.06 5.51 -0.66
CA LYS A 46 -3.08 6.33 0.57
C LYS A 46 -3.80 5.63 1.73
N GLU A 47 -4.87 4.90 1.43
CA GLU A 47 -5.76 4.31 2.44
C GLU A 47 -5.37 2.90 2.86
N ASN A 48 -4.44 2.25 2.14
CA ASN A 48 -4.06 0.86 2.37
C ASN A 48 -2.55 0.70 2.49
N THR A 49 -2.13 -0.42 3.07
CA THR A 49 -0.74 -0.86 3.10
C THR A 49 -0.60 -2.26 2.50
N THR A 50 0.63 -2.70 2.29
CA THR A 50 0.97 -4.03 1.81
C THR A 50 2.16 -4.59 2.58
N PRO A 51 2.38 -5.92 2.59
CA PRO A 51 3.55 -6.51 3.27
C PRO A 51 4.89 -5.91 2.81
N SER A 52 5.03 -5.53 1.53
CA SER A 52 6.25 -4.88 1.04
C SER A 52 6.43 -3.46 1.54
N ILE A 53 5.35 -2.69 1.69
CA ILE A 53 5.39 -1.35 2.28
C ILE A 53 5.85 -1.45 3.74
N GLU A 54 5.28 -2.36 4.52
CA GLU A 54 5.64 -2.54 5.93
C GLU A 54 7.09 -3.01 6.11
N ARG A 55 7.57 -3.93 5.26
CA ARG A 55 9.00 -4.29 5.23
C ARG A 55 9.88 -3.09 4.93
N SER A 56 9.50 -2.22 3.99
CA SER A 56 10.27 -1.00 3.67
C SER A 56 10.34 -0.01 4.84
N VAL A 57 9.30 0.06 5.67
CA VAL A 57 9.29 0.88 6.89
C VAL A 57 10.28 0.31 7.90
N LEU A 58 10.22 -1.00 8.16
CA LEU A 58 11.12 -1.67 9.09
C LEU A 58 12.60 -1.60 8.66
N LEU A 59 12.88 -1.71 7.36
CA LEU A 59 14.23 -1.50 6.82
C LEU A 59 14.76 -0.09 7.17
N ARG A 60 13.91 0.94 7.04
CA ARG A 60 14.25 2.32 7.44
C ARG A 60 14.38 2.51 8.95
N MET A 61 13.79 1.62 9.74
CA MET A 61 13.95 1.58 11.20
C MET A 61 15.22 0.83 11.65
N GLY A 62 16.02 0.30 10.71
CA GLY A 62 17.30 -0.37 11.00
C GLY A 62 17.21 -1.88 11.19
N PHE A 63 16.09 -2.51 10.80
CA PHE A 63 16.01 -3.97 10.73
C PHE A 63 16.60 -4.49 9.42
N SER A 64 17.19 -5.67 9.45
CA SER A 64 17.72 -6.36 8.26
C SER A 64 16.61 -7.07 7.48
N THR A 65 16.89 -7.43 6.22
CA THR A 65 15.95 -8.17 5.36
C THR A 65 15.48 -9.50 5.98
N LEU A 66 16.32 -10.14 6.79
CA LEU A 66 15.97 -11.40 7.49
C LEU A 66 14.99 -11.17 8.65
N GLU A 67 15.04 -9.99 9.28
CA GLU A 67 14.24 -9.63 10.45
C GLU A 67 12.88 -9.04 10.07
N VAL A 68 12.78 -8.34 8.95
CA VAL A 68 11.53 -7.69 8.55
C VAL A 68 10.41 -8.68 8.21
N ARG A 69 10.76 -9.87 7.71
CA ARG A 69 9.79 -10.90 7.34
C ARG A 69 9.01 -11.43 8.56
N PRO A 70 9.66 -11.98 9.61
CA PRO A 70 8.94 -12.48 10.78
C PRO A 70 8.10 -11.42 11.48
N LEU A 71 8.53 -10.15 11.50
CA LEU A 71 7.74 -9.05 12.04
C LEU A 71 6.44 -8.81 11.27
N VAL A 72 6.52 -8.78 9.94
CA VAL A 72 5.35 -8.56 9.08
C VAL A 72 4.42 -9.76 9.09
N ASP A 73 4.95 -10.97 8.99
CA ASP A 73 4.17 -12.21 9.03
C ASP A 73 3.44 -12.33 10.39
N GLY A 74 4.12 -12.05 11.51
CA GLY A 74 3.51 -12.05 12.84
C GLY A 74 2.37 -11.03 13.00
N ALA A 75 2.48 -9.86 12.37
CA ALA A 75 1.42 -8.85 12.36
C ALA A 75 0.22 -9.27 11.48
N ILE A 76 0.47 -9.94 10.34
CA ILE A 76 -0.58 -10.45 9.45
C ILE A 76 -1.40 -11.54 10.14
N GLU A 77 -0.73 -12.53 10.75
CA GLU A 77 -1.36 -13.62 11.50
C GLU A 77 -2.32 -13.12 12.59
N ARG A 78 -2.06 -11.93 13.13
CA ARG A 78 -2.81 -11.29 14.21
C ARG A 78 -3.77 -10.20 13.73
N ASN A 79 -3.95 -10.04 12.42
CA ASN A 79 -4.77 -8.98 11.81
C ASN A 79 -4.37 -7.56 12.22
N LEU A 80 -3.08 -7.32 12.49
CA LEU A 80 -2.55 -6.04 12.95
C LEU A 80 -1.86 -5.23 11.84
N ILE A 81 -1.70 -5.76 10.63
CA ILE A 81 -0.97 -5.07 9.54
C ILE A 81 -1.53 -3.67 9.25
N GLY A 82 -2.85 -3.48 9.36
CA GLY A 82 -3.51 -2.18 9.16
C GLY A 82 -3.14 -1.12 10.20
N LYS A 83 -2.43 -1.48 11.27
CA LYS A 83 -1.89 -0.55 12.28
C LYS A 83 -0.49 -0.03 11.94
N GLY A 84 0.16 -0.62 10.93
CA GLY A 84 1.55 -0.38 10.57
C GLY A 84 2.51 -1.17 11.47
N VAL A 85 3.35 -2.02 10.90
CA VAL A 85 4.25 -2.91 11.66
C VAL A 85 5.36 -2.11 12.34
N GLY A 86 5.86 -1.05 11.70
CA GLY A 86 6.76 -0.12 12.34
C GLY A 86 6.13 0.60 13.56
N HIS A 87 4.84 0.91 13.47
CA HIS A 87 4.09 1.49 14.60
C HIS A 87 3.90 0.47 15.73
N ILE A 88 3.66 -0.81 15.42
CA ILE A 88 3.63 -1.89 16.43
C ILE A 88 4.95 -1.96 17.20
N VAL A 89 6.08 -2.03 16.48
CA VAL A 89 7.42 -2.05 17.12
C VAL A 89 7.63 -0.82 18.01
N TYR A 90 7.28 0.36 17.51
CA TYR A 90 7.39 1.60 18.28
C TYR A 90 6.52 1.60 19.55
N ARG A 91 5.28 1.13 19.46
CA ARG A 91 4.37 1.10 20.62
C ARG A 91 4.83 0.10 21.67
N VAL A 92 5.29 -1.08 21.26
CA VAL A 92 5.86 -2.07 22.18
C VAL A 92 7.12 -1.53 22.87
N ALA A 93 8.02 -0.89 22.11
CA ALA A 93 9.22 -0.26 22.65
C ALA A 93 8.87 0.77 23.73
N LYS A 94 7.92 1.67 23.43
CA LYS A 94 7.45 2.70 24.35
C LYS A 94 6.81 2.12 25.61
N GLU A 95 5.92 1.13 25.47
CA GLU A 95 5.18 0.53 26.58
C GLU A 95 6.09 -0.28 27.51
N LYS A 96 7.13 -0.91 26.98
CA LYS A 96 8.12 -1.67 27.76
C LYS A 96 9.30 -0.83 28.23
N GLY A 97 9.43 0.42 27.78
CA GLY A 97 10.58 1.27 28.10
C GLY A 97 11.90 0.73 27.54
N ILE A 98 11.85 0.03 26.40
CA ILE A 98 13.00 -0.58 25.73
C ILE A 98 13.28 0.11 24.40
N SER A 99 14.44 -0.15 23.80
CA SER A 99 14.78 0.37 22.49
C SER A 99 13.91 -0.23 21.38
N ILE A 100 13.82 0.47 20.24
CA ILE A 100 13.17 -0.03 19.02
C ILE A 100 13.77 -1.36 18.58
N ARG A 101 15.10 -1.49 18.73
CA ARG A 101 15.85 -2.69 18.36
C ARG A 101 15.43 -3.88 19.21
N GLU A 102 15.46 -3.72 20.53
CA GLU A 102 15.06 -4.78 21.49
C GLU A 102 13.59 -5.17 21.31
N ALA A 103 12.70 -4.20 21.07
CA ALA A 103 11.28 -4.48 20.82
C ALA A 103 11.09 -5.35 19.56
N GLY A 104 11.82 -5.04 18.49
CA GLY A 104 11.79 -5.85 17.28
C GLY A 104 12.33 -7.27 17.49
N GLU A 105 13.46 -7.41 18.20
CA GLU A 105 14.02 -8.74 18.53
C GLU A 105 13.05 -9.59 19.36
N LYS A 106 12.37 -8.96 20.33
CA LYS A 106 11.36 -9.61 21.16
C LYS A 106 10.14 -10.04 20.37
N LEU A 107 9.63 -9.17 19.49
CA LEU A 107 8.51 -9.51 18.61
C LEU A 107 8.87 -10.66 17.64
N ILE A 108 10.09 -10.68 17.12
CA ILE A 108 10.60 -11.79 16.26
C ILE A 108 10.65 -13.10 17.04
N ALA A 109 11.06 -13.06 18.32
CA ALA A 109 11.06 -14.22 19.21
C ALA A 109 9.65 -14.70 19.61
N GLY A 110 8.60 -13.97 19.24
CA GLY A 110 7.21 -14.28 19.58
C GLY A 110 6.71 -13.62 20.87
N ASP A 111 7.54 -12.82 21.54
CA ASP A 111 7.15 -12.07 22.74
C ASP A 111 6.31 -10.83 22.37
N TYR A 112 5.58 -10.29 23.37
CA TYR A 112 4.86 -9.01 23.32
C TYR A 112 3.75 -8.86 22.26
N TRP A 113 3.42 -9.90 21.50
CA TRP A 113 2.28 -9.86 20.58
C TRP A 113 0.93 -9.70 21.28
N ASP A 114 0.76 -10.31 22.46
CA ASP A 114 -0.46 -10.12 23.27
C ASP A 114 -0.58 -8.67 23.75
N LEU A 115 0.54 -8.06 24.15
CA LEU A 115 0.59 -6.65 24.48
C LEU A 115 0.25 -5.78 23.25
N ALA A 116 0.81 -6.09 22.08
CA ALA A 116 0.48 -5.38 20.85
C ALA A 116 -1.02 -5.46 20.55
N LEU A 117 -1.64 -6.64 20.70
CA LEU A 117 -3.09 -6.80 20.55
C LEU A 117 -3.85 -5.94 21.55
N GLU A 118 -3.44 -5.90 22.81
CA GLU A 118 -4.06 -5.05 23.84
C GLU A 118 -3.95 -3.56 23.52
N ILE A 119 -2.78 -3.09 23.09
CA ILE A 119 -2.55 -1.70 22.68
C ILE A 119 -3.51 -1.29 21.56
N PHE A 120 -3.80 -2.19 20.61
CA PHE A 120 -4.59 -1.90 19.42
C PHE A 120 -6.06 -2.38 19.47
N LYS A 121 -6.51 -2.99 20.58
CA LYS A 121 -7.91 -3.40 20.82
C LYS A 121 -8.91 -2.23 20.78
N GLY A 122 -8.45 -0.99 20.95
CA GLY A 122 -9.30 0.21 21.08
C GLY A 122 -9.86 0.82 19.79
N GLY A 123 -9.51 0.34 18.60
CA GLY A 123 -10.03 0.88 17.34
C GLY A 123 -9.43 2.25 16.96
N ARG A 124 -9.04 2.33 15.68
CA ARG A 124 -8.23 3.38 15.03
C ARG A 124 -6.99 3.84 15.79
#